data_AF-A0ABD4QZF9-F1
#
_entry.id   AF-A0ABD4QZF9-F1
#
_cell.length_a   1.000
_cell.length_b   1.000
_cell.length_c   1.000
_cell.angle_alpha   90.00
_cell.angle_beta   90.00
_cell.angle_gamma   90.00
#
_symmetry.space_group_name_H-M   'P 1'
#
loop_
_entity.id
_entity.type
_entity.pdbx_description
1 polymer ?
#
loop_
_entity_poly.entity_id
_entity_poly.type
_entity_poly.pdbx_seq_one_letter_code
_entity_poly.pdbx_strand_id
1 'polypeptide(L)'
;MKSKINQIVEFMEENKELREQYNTNCIKSFIATSNNAKEVIYSIFINSLKAGKESNLSSNGDGAKFFFDKLDSLPDSECLDYRDFIKHFGCSNPKELFSLLEQRVTGMGAKKAALFMRDLDFCQRKARPIFTSYNEKVASKSLVIPVDAVIRTIYDRLGLVSYKEKDYFNSINAHAKQEFSDQFMIIEDLWFWGYFSTKGSENNREIVFNEAKFYTDSYIYPNRQLENKINEFICLLK
;
A
#
# COMPACT_ATOMS: atom_id res chain seq x y z
N MET A 1 -4.25 30.76 -4.70
CA MET A 1 -4.02 30.09 -3.40
C MET A 1 -4.00 28.59 -3.67
N LYS A 2 -2.94 27.85 -3.33
CA LYS A 2 -2.90 26.39 -3.56
C LYS A 2 -3.96 25.70 -2.70
N SER A 3 -4.61 24.67 -3.21
CA SER A 3 -5.52 23.85 -2.39
C SER A 3 -4.74 23.19 -1.25
N LYS A 4 -5.41 22.92 -0.13
CA LYS A 4 -4.77 22.32 1.06
C LYS A 4 -4.15 20.94 0.74
N ILE A 5 -4.80 20.14 -0.10
CA ILE A 5 -4.27 18.86 -0.57
C ILE A 5 -2.98 19.03 -1.40
N ASN A 6 -2.87 20.09 -2.22
CA ASN A 6 -1.67 20.33 -3.01
C ASN A 6 -0.47 20.74 -2.13
N GLN A 7 -0.71 21.49 -1.04
CA GLN A 7 0.33 21.78 -0.05
C GLN A 7 0.81 20.51 0.68
N ILE A 8 -0.12 19.60 0.98
CA ILE A 8 0.20 18.31 1.59
C ILE A 8 1.00 17.44 0.62
N VAL A 9 0.59 17.36 -0.65
CA VAL A 9 1.31 16.63 -1.71
C VAL A 9 2.73 17.16 -1.90
N GLU A 10 2.91 18.48 -1.92
CA GLU A 10 4.23 19.11 -1.99
C GLU A 10 5.11 18.71 -0.80
N PHE A 11 4.56 18.78 0.41
CA PHE A 11 5.27 18.31 1.61
C PHE A 11 5.66 16.83 1.50
N MET A 12 4.78 15.96 1.00
CA MET A 12 5.08 14.52 0.86
C MET A 12 6.18 14.26 -0.18
N GLU A 13 6.18 14.98 -1.31
CA GLU A 13 7.25 14.90 -2.31
C GLU A 13 8.61 15.37 -1.75
N GLU A 14 8.63 16.51 -1.05
CA GLU A 14 9.84 17.08 -0.45
C GLU A 14 10.46 16.14 0.60
N ASN A 15 9.65 15.29 1.22
CA ASN A 15 10.05 14.38 2.29
C ASN A 15 9.98 12.90 1.87
N LYS A 16 9.92 12.61 0.56
CA LYS A 16 9.67 11.25 0.05
C LYS A 16 10.69 10.20 0.50
N GLU A 17 11.95 10.61 0.73
CA GLU A 17 13.03 9.71 1.13
C GLU A 17 12.75 9.04 2.47
N LEU A 18 12.12 9.75 3.42
CA LEU A 18 11.75 9.20 4.73
C LEU A 18 10.77 8.03 4.58
N ARG A 19 9.76 8.21 3.73
CA ARG A 19 8.76 7.18 3.43
C ARG A 19 9.35 6.05 2.57
N GLU A 20 10.18 6.36 1.57
CA GLU A 20 10.84 5.33 0.75
C GLU A 20 11.76 4.44 1.60
N GLN A 21 12.52 5.04 2.53
CA GLN A 21 13.36 4.30 3.48
C GLN A 21 12.50 3.38 4.36
N TYR A 22 11.41 3.90 4.93
CA TYR A 22 10.47 3.12 5.73
C TYR A 22 9.91 1.93 4.94
N ASN A 23 9.35 2.17 3.75
CA ASN A 23 8.78 1.12 2.90
C ASN A 23 9.84 0.09 2.47
N THR A 24 11.07 0.53 2.21
CA THR A 24 12.20 -0.38 1.90
C THR A 24 12.52 -1.29 3.07
N ASN A 25 12.56 -0.75 4.29
CA ASN A 25 12.81 -1.54 5.50
C ASN A 25 11.68 -2.56 5.74
N CYS A 26 10.42 -2.13 5.59
CA CYS A 26 9.26 -3.03 5.66
C CYS A 26 9.36 -4.17 4.64
N ILE A 27 9.53 -3.86 3.36
CA ILE A 27 9.57 -4.88 2.31
C ILE A 27 10.75 -5.83 2.51
N LYS A 28 11.94 -5.31 2.84
CA LYS A 28 13.12 -6.14 3.11
C LYS A 28 12.91 -7.10 4.29
N SER A 29 12.18 -6.69 5.33
CA SER A 29 11.89 -7.59 6.46
C SER A 29 10.95 -8.72 6.06
N PHE A 30 9.96 -8.45 5.20
CA PHE A 30 9.01 -9.48 4.73
C PHE A 30 9.69 -10.56 3.89
N ILE A 31 10.70 -10.18 3.11
CA ILE A 31 11.32 -11.03 2.09
C ILE A 31 12.69 -11.58 2.50
N ALA A 32 13.14 -11.29 3.73
CA ALA A 32 14.49 -11.58 4.20
C ALA A 32 14.87 -13.07 4.11
N THR A 33 13.88 -13.97 4.26
CA THR A 33 14.08 -15.43 4.23
C THR A 33 13.73 -16.06 2.88
N SER A 34 13.29 -15.26 1.90
CA SER A 34 12.85 -15.77 0.60
C SER A 34 14.06 -16.02 -0.31
N ASN A 35 14.13 -17.20 -0.92
CA ASN A 35 15.24 -17.61 -1.76
C ASN A 35 14.99 -17.30 -3.24
N ASN A 36 13.75 -17.38 -3.69
CA ASN A 36 13.34 -17.23 -5.09
C ASN A 36 12.15 -16.25 -5.24
N ALA A 37 11.80 -15.90 -6.49
CA ALA A 37 10.73 -14.95 -6.79
C ALA A 37 9.37 -15.39 -6.22
N LYS A 38 9.00 -16.67 -6.32
CA LYS A 38 7.69 -17.12 -5.80
C LYS A 38 7.59 -17.00 -4.29
N GLU A 39 8.66 -17.28 -3.55
CA GLU A 39 8.72 -17.07 -2.09
C GLU A 39 8.61 -15.59 -1.73
N VAL A 40 9.24 -14.69 -2.49
CA VAL A 40 9.12 -13.24 -2.28
C VAL A 40 7.68 -12.78 -2.50
N ILE A 41 7.06 -13.20 -3.61
CA ILE A 41 5.67 -12.87 -3.95
C ILE A 41 4.72 -13.40 -2.87
N TYR A 42 4.94 -14.62 -2.38
CA TYR A 42 4.14 -15.21 -1.32
C TYR A 42 4.26 -14.43 0.00
N SER A 43 5.48 -14.06 0.42
CA SER A 43 5.69 -13.24 1.62
C SER A 43 4.96 -11.90 1.54
N ILE A 44 5.02 -11.22 0.40
CA ILE A 44 4.29 -9.95 0.16
C ILE A 44 2.78 -10.16 0.21
N PHE A 45 2.30 -11.26 -0.39
CA PHE A 45 0.87 -11.63 -0.35
C PHE A 45 0.40 -11.86 1.07
N ILE A 46 1.12 -12.65 1.87
CA ILE A 46 0.77 -12.96 3.26
C ILE A 46 0.79 -11.70 4.12
N ASN A 47 1.76 -10.80 3.92
CA ASN A 47 1.80 -9.53 4.62
C ASN A 47 0.55 -8.69 4.30
N SER A 48 0.19 -8.58 3.02
CA SER A 48 -1.00 -7.87 2.57
C SER A 48 -2.29 -8.48 3.13
N LEU A 49 -2.38 -9.81 3.13
CA LEU A 49 -3.54 -10.55 3.63
C LEU A 49 -3.76 -10.34 5.14
N LYS A 50 -2.67 -10.18 5.89
CA LYS A 50 -2.69 -9.89 7.34
C LYS A 50 -2.95 -8.42 7.66
N ALA A 51 -2.91 -7.51 6.68
CA ALA A 51 -3.07 -6.08 6.91
C ALA A 51 -4.52 -5.73 7.34
N GLY A 52 -4.75 -5.49 8.64
CA GLY A 52 -6.06 -5.13 9.19
C GLY A 52 -6.11 -5.26 10.71
N LYS A 53 -7.21 -4.80 11.33
CA LYS A 53 -7.40 -4.86 12.79
C LYS A 53 -7.80 -6.25 13.31
N GLU A 54 -8.52 -7.02 12.50
CA GLU A 54 -8.99 -8.36 12.87
C GLU A 54 -8.68 -9.30 11.71
N SER A 55 -7.67 -10.16 11.87
CA SER A 55 -7.41 -11.23 10.93
C SER A 55 -8.39 -12.37 11.19
N ASN A 56 -9.39 -12.56 10.33
CA ASN A 56 -10.15 -13.80 10.32
C ASN A 56 -9.22 -14.91 9.83
N LEU A 57 -8.66 -15.67 10.77
CA LEU A 57 -7.65 -16.69 10.48
C LEU A 57 -8.15 -17.72 9.47
N SER A 58 -9.44 -18.09 9.52
CA SER A 58 -10.02 -19.04 8.56
C SER A 58 -10.07 -18.45 7.15
N SER A 59 -10.61 -17.23 7.00
CA SER A 59 -10.67 -16.55 5.70
C SER A 59 -9.28 -16.29 5.11
N ASN A 60 -8.32 -15.89 5.96
CA ASN A 60 -6.94 -15.72 5.54
C ASN A 60 -6.29 -17.07 5.17
N GLY A 61 -6.63 -18.16 5.85
CA GLY A 61 -6.16 -19.50 5.52
C GLY A 61 -6.60 -19.93 4.12
N ASP A 62 -7.88 -19.71 3.78
CA ASP A 62 -8.43 -20.05 2.46
C ASP A 62 -7.77 -19.23 1.34
N GLY A 63 -7.62 -17.91 1.55
CA GLY A 63 -6.93 -17.03 0.60
C GLY A 63 -5.46 -17.39 0.42
N ALA A 64 -4.76 -17.69 1.53
CA ALA A 64 -3.37 -18.15 1.52
C ALA A 64 -3.21 -19.48 0.78
N LYS A 65 -4.12 -20.44 1.00
CA LYS A 65 -4.08 -21.73 0.31
C LYS A 65 -4.25 -21.57 -1.20
N PHE A 66 -5.27 -20.82 -1.63
CA PHE A 66 -5.48 -20.55 -3.06
C PHE A 66 -4.22 -19.96 -3.72
N PHE A 67 -3.61 -18.98 -3.06
CA PHE A 67 -2.45 -18.30 -3.61
C PHE A 67 -1.18 -19.16 -3.56
N PHE A 68 -1.01 -19.94 -2.50
CA PHE A 68 0.07 -20.91 -2.36
C PHE A 68 0.02 -21.94 -3.49
N ASP A 69 -1.13 -22.59 -3.70
CA ASP A 69 -1.29 -23.61 -4.75
C ASP A 69 -1.00 -23.04 -6.15
N LYS A 70 -1.38 -21.77 -6.38
CA LYS A 70 -1.03 -21.06 -7.62
C LYS A 70 0.47 -20.84 -7.75
N LEU A 71 1.14 -20.33 -6.73
CA LEU A 71 2.58 -20.08 -6.81
C LEU A 71 3.43 -21.35 -6.83
N ASP A 72 3.00 -22.42 -6.17
CA ASP A 72 3.81 -23.64 -6.06
C ASP A 72 4.03 -24.34 -7.41
N SER A 73 3.09 -24.14 -8.35
CA SER A 73 3.21 -24.60 -9.74
C SER A 73 4.13 -23.75 -10.62
N LEU A 74 4.67 -22.63 -10.12
CA LEU A 74 5.68 -21.83 -10.82
C LEU A 74 7.09 -22.33 -10.52
N PRO A 75 8.05 -22.12 -11.44
CA PRO A 75 9.42 -22.58 -11.26
C PRO A 75 10.15 -21.83 -10.14
N ASP A 76 11.03 -22.56 -9.45
CA ASP A 76 12.00 -21.99 -8.51
C ASP A 76 13.05 -21.19 -9.29
N SER A 77 12.86 -19.88 -9.35
CA SER A 77 13.68 -18.98 -10.15
C SER A 77 13.92 -17.66 -9.42
N GLU A 78 15.08 -17.03 -9.66
CA GLU A 78 15.36 -15.71 -9.09
C GLU A 78 14.37 -14.65 -9.58
N CYS A 79 13.91 -14.78 -10.83
CA CYS A 79 12.91 -13.93 -11.45
C CYS A 79 11.95 -14.75 -12.31
N LEU A 80 10.67 -14.36 -12.30
CA LEU A 80 9.62 -14.91 -13.17
C LEU A 80 9.34 -13.97 -14.35
N ASP A 81 8.88 -14.45 -15.50
CA ASP A 81 8.36 -13.52 -16.51
C ASP A 81 7.06 -12.89 -16.00
N TYR A 82 6.98 -11.55 -16.02
CA TYR A 82 5.82 -10.83 -15.49
C TYR A 82 4.53 -11.19 -16.23
N ARG A 83 4.57 -11.34 -17.56
CA ARG A 83 3.38 -11.65 -18.35
C ARG A 83 2.92 -13.07 -18.09
N ASP A 84 3.85 -14.00 -17.98
CA ASP A 84 3.53 -15.40 -17.67
C ASP A 84 3.00 -15.53 -16.23
N PHE A 85 3.55 -14.78 -15.28
CA PHE A 85 2.99 -14.67 -13.93
C PHE A 85 1.53 -14.21 -13.97
N ILE A 86 1.20 -13.12 -14.67
CA ILE A 86 -0.19 -12.65 -14.79
C ILE A 86 -1.10 -13.71 -15.45
N LYS A 87 -0.64 -14.35 -16.52
CA LYS A 87 -1.38 -15.42 -17.22
C LYS A 87 -1.60 -16.66 -16.37
N HIS A 88 -0.67 -16.97 -15.47
CA HIS A 88 -0.77 -18.11 -14.56
C HIS A 88 -1.98 -18.01 -13.60
N PHE A 89 -2.38 -16.78 -13.29
CA PHE A 89 -3.62 -16.49 -12.57
C PHE A 89 -4.86 -16.47 -13.47
N GLY A 90 -4.72 -16.75 -14.77
CA GLY A 90 -5.80 -16.67 -15.75
C GLY A 90 -6.16 -15.24 -16.16
N CYS A 91 -5.24 -14.29 -15.95
CA CYS A 91 -5.44 -12.88 -16.26
C CYS A 91 -4.65 -12.47 -17.51
N SER A 92 -5.14 -11.46 -18.23
CA SER A 92 -4.48 -10.91 -19.41
C SER A 92 -3.63 -9.68 -19.10
N ASN A 93 -3.91 -9.00 -17.98
CA ASN A 93 -3.25 -7.78 -17.57
C ASN A 93 -3.29 -7.61 -16.04
N PRO A 94 -2.48 -6.69 -15.48
CA PRO A 94 -2.45 -6.48 -14.02
C PRO A 94 -3.76 -5.97 -13.41
N LYS A 95 -4.62 -5.28 -14.17
CA LYS A 95 -5.93 -4.83 -13.67
C LYS A 95 -6.86 -6.02 -13.42
N GLU A 96 -6.84 -7.00 -14.33
CA GLU A 96 -7.57 -8.26 -14.15
C GLU A 96 -7.04 -9.05 -12.95
N LEU A 97 -5.72 -9.05 -12.71
CA LEU A 97 -5.16 -9.65 -11.51
C LEU A 97 -5.65 -8.95 -10.24
N PHE A 98 -5.66 -7.62 -10.21
CA PHE A 98 -6.24 -6.86 -9.10
C PHE A 98 -7.70 -7.25 -8.84
N SER A 99 -8.54 -7.30 -9.89
CA SER A 99 -9.95 -7.68 -9.77
C SER A 99 -10.13 -9.14 -9.31
N LEU A 100 -9.29 -10.06 -9.78
CA LEU A 100 -9.29 -11.45 -9.31
C LEU A 100 -8.97 -11.52 -7.81
N LEU A 101 -7.93 -10.81 -7.37
CA LEU A 101 -7.52 -10.79 -5.96
C LEU A 101 -8.61 -10.17 -5.08
N GLU A 102 -9.19 -9.06 -5.51
CA GLU A 102 -10.25 -8.36 -4.79
C GLU A 102 -11.50 -9.25 -4.62
N GLN A 103 -11.94 -9.90 -5.70
CA GLN A 103 -13.29 -10.50 -5.78
C GLN A 103 -13.31 -12.01 -5.55
N ARG A 104 -12.20 -12.70 -5.81
CA ARG A 104 -12.14 -14.18 -5.79
C ARG A 104 -11.26 -14.73 -4.67
N VAL A 105 -10.30 -13.96 -4.17
CA VAL A 105 -9.41 -14.42 -3.11
C VAL A 105 -9.99 -14.03 -1.75
N THR A 106 -10.45 -15.05 -1.03
CA THR A 106 -11.03 -14.90 0.31
C THR A 106 -10.10 -14.11 1.23
N GLY A 107 -10.66 -13.13 1.94
CA GLY A 107 -9.93 -12.33 2.92
C GLY A 107 -9.14 -11.14 2.36
N MET A 108 -9.03 -10.98 1.04
CA MET A 108 -8.32 -9.84 0.41
C MET A 108 -9.16 -8.57 0.37
N GLY A 109 -10.24 -8.56 -0.43
CA GLY A 109 -10.99 -7.34 -0.74
C GLY A 109 -10.12 -6.25 -1.39
N ALA A 110 -10.74 -5.10 -1.67
CA ALA A 110 -10.12 -4.04 -2.48
C ALA A 110 -8.81 -3.49 -1.88
N LYS A 111 -8.83 -3.16 -0.59
CA LYS A 111 -7.66 -2.59 0.11
C LYS A 111 -6.46 -3.52 0.05
N LYS A 112 -6.61 -4.79 0.44
CA LYS A 112 -5.45 -5.69 0.54
C LYS A 112 -4.97 -6.13 -0.84
N ALA A 113 -5.87 -6.26 -1.82
CA ALA A 113 -5.49 -6.44 -3.23
C ALA A 113 -4.67 -5.27 -3.74
N ALA A 114 -5.09 -4.03 -3.47
CA ALA A 114 -4.34 -2.83 -3.82
C ALA A 114 -2.97 -2.79 -3.12
N LEU A 115 -2.91 -3.14 -1.83
CA LEU A 115 -1.67 -3.18 -1.06
C LEU A 115 -0.70 -4.21 -1.64
N PHE A 116 -1.19 -5.40 -1.98
CA PHE A 116 -0.39 -6.44 -2.61
C PHE A 116 0.21 -5.98 -3.95
N MET A 117 -0.61 -5.40 -4.82
CA MET A 117 -0.15 -4.90 -6.12
C MET A 117 0.88 -3.78 -5.96
N ARG A 118 0.66 -2.87 -4.99
CA ARG A 118 1.60 -1.79 -4.64
C ARG A 118 2.93 -2.36 -4.13
N ASP A 119 2.89 -3.34 -3.24
CA ASP A 119 4.09 -3.91 -2.63
C ASP A 119 4.90 -4.75 -3.62
N LEU A 120 4.25 -5.43 -4.56
CA LEU A 120 4.94 -6.09 -5.68
C LEU A 120 5.68 -5.07 -6.56
N ASP A 121 5.01 -3.99 -6.96
CA ASP A 121 5.60 -2.91 -7.76
C ASP A 121 6.77 -2.25 -7.02
N PHE A 122 6.61 -1.94 -5.73
CA PHE A 122 7.67 -1.36 -4.91
C PHE A 122 8.85 -2.33 -4.76
N CYS A 123 8.58 -3.61 -4.47
CA CYS A 123 9.62 -4.63 -4.32
C CYS A 123 10.46 -4.74 -5.59
N GLN A 124 9.80 -4.87 -6.75
CA GLN A 124 10.45 -4.97 -8.06
C GLN A 124 11.39 -3.79 -8.35
N ARG A 125 11.00 -2.57 -7.94
CA ARG A 125 11.75 -1.34 -8.28
C ARG A 125 12.83 -0.97 -7.27
N LYS A 126 12.62 -1.26 -5.99
CA LYS A 126 13.41 -0.66 -4.89
C LYS A 126 14.05 -1.67 -3.94
N ALA A 127 13.54 -2.90 -3.87
CA ALA A 127 14.02 -3.87 -2.89
C ALA A 127 14.73 -5.07 -3.52
N ARG A 128 14.02 -5.81 -4.38
CA ARG A 128 14.52 -7.02 -5.04
C ARG A 128 13.74 -7.23 -6.34
N PRO A 129 14.40 -7.14 -7.51
CA PRO A 129 13.78 -7.56 -8.76
C PRO A 129 13.35 -9.03 -8.68
N ILE A 130 12.09 -9.30 -9.01
CA ILE A 130 11.45 -10.63 -9.00
C ILE A 130 10.78 -10.96 -10.32
N PHE A 131 10.69 -9.99 -11.24
CA PHE A 131 10.11 -10.15 -12.55
C PHE A 131 11.06 -9.75 -13.68
N THR A 132 11.13 -10.59 -14.71
CA THR A 132 11.60 -10.23 -16.06
C THR A 132 10.44 -9.71 -16.90
N SER A 133 10.73 -9.04 -18.03
CA SER A 133 9.71 -8.43 -18.92
C SER A 133 8.76 -7.42 -18.25
N TYR A 134 9.08 -6.96 -17.05
CA TYR A 134 8.29 -6.00 -16.29
C TYR A 134 8.37 -4.62 -16.94
N ASN A 135 7.21 -4.05 -17.26
CA ASN A 135 7.12 -2.69 -17.79
C ASN A 135 6.54 -1.77 -16.71
N GLU A 136 7.42 -0.99 -16.08
CA GLU A 136 7.06 -0.06 -15.00
C GLU A 136 5.92 0.89 -15.40
N LYS A 137 5.98 1.50 -16.58
CA LYS A 137 4.92 2.44 -17.02
C LYS A 137 3.55 1.76 -17.13
N VAL A 138 3.50 0.51 -17.59
CA VAL A 138 2.25 -0.25 -17.70
C VAL A 138 1.77 -0.71 -16.33
N ALA A 139 2.68 -1.21 -15.49
CA ALA A 139 2.36 -1.69 -14.15
C ALA A 139 1.88 -0.57 -13.24
N SER A 140 2.57 0.57 -13.17
CA SER A 140 2.19 1.68 -12.31
C SER A 140 0.83 2.29 -12.68
N LYS A 141 0.46 2.31 -13.98
CA LYS A 141 -0.87 2.75 -14.44
C LYS A 141 -2.01 1.79 -14.08
N SER A 142 -1.69 0.56 -13.71
CA SER A 142 -2.66 -0.43 -13.28
C SER A 142 -2.91 -0.42 -11.77
N LEU A 143 -2.10 0.32 -11.01
CA LEU A 143 -2.21 0.39 -9.56
C LEU A 143 -3.49 1.09 -9.11
N VAL A 144 -3.83 0.78 -7.86
CA VAL A 144 -4.95 1.32 -7.10
C VAL A 144 -4.39 1.69 -5.73
N ILE A 145 -4.78 2.84 -5.19
CA ILE A 145 -4.34 3.27 -3.87
C ILE A 145 -4.99 2.34 -2.83
N PRO A 146 -4.21 1.73 -1.92
CA PRO A 146 -4.74 0.94 -0.81
C PRO A 146 -5.36 1.85 0.25
N VAL A 147 -6.57 2.33 -0.02
CA VAL A 147 -7.29 3.25 0.87
C VAL A 147 -7.67 2.54 2.18
N ASP A 148 -7.21 3.09 3.29
CA ASP A 148 -7.59 2.63 4.63
C ASP A 148 -8.27 3.76 5.43
N ALA A 149 -8.55 3.48 6.71
CA ALA A 149 -9.19 4.45 7.59
C ALA A 149 -8.37 5.72 7.80
N VAL A 150 -7.04 5.67 7.72
CA VAL A 150 -6.17 6.85 7.86
C VAL A 150 -6.34 7.77 6.65
N ILE A 151 -6.20 7.22 5.44
CA ILE A 151 -6.39 8.00 4.20
C ILE A 151 -7.81 8.56 4.14
N ARG A 152 -8.82 7.74 4.47
CA ARG A 152 -10.22 8.17 4.52
C ARG A 152 -10.45 9.32 5.50
N THR A 153 -9.89 9.25 6.71
CA THR A 153 -9.99 10.34 7.70
C THR A 153 -9.37 11.63 7.19
N ILE A 154 -8.21 11.57 6.53
CA ILE A 154 -7.56 12.76 5.99
C ILE A 154 -8.42 13.36 4.87
N TYR A 155 -8.94 12.55 3.95
CA TYR A 155 -9.83 13.02 2.89
C TYR A 155 -11.11 13.68 3.42
N ASP A 156 -11.73 13.10 4.46
CA ASP A 156 -12.90 13.69 5.13
C ASP A 156 -12.55 15.01 5.81
N ARG A 157 -11.41 15.08 6.49
CA ARG A 157 -10.91 16.31 7.11
C ARG A 157 -10.67 17.44 6.12
N LEU A 158 -10.26 17.10 4.89
CA LEU A 158 -10.05 18.03 3.80
C LEU A 158 -11.33 18.37 3.04
N GLY A 159 -12.47 17.76 3.39
CA GLY A 159 -13.75 17.97 2.71
C GLY A 159 -13.80 17.41 1.29
N LEU A 160 -12.93 16.44 0.96
CA LEU A 160 -12.82 15.87 -0.38
C LEU A 160 -13.75 14.67 -0.59
N VAL A 161 -13.94 13.85 0.44
CA VAL A 161 -14.82 12.67 0.45
C VAL A 161 -15.39 12.52 1.86
N SER A 162 -16.69 12.26 2.00
CA SER A 162 -17.28 12.08 3.34
C SER A 162 -16.86 10.76 3.97
N TYR A 163 -16.54 10.76 5.26
CA TYR A 163 -16.31 9.54 6.03
C TYR A 163 -17.55 8.64 6.07
N LYS A 164 -18.77 9.14 5.84
CA LYS A 164 -19.98 8.31 5.78
C LYS A 164 -20.27 7.74 4.40
N GLU A 165 -19.50 8.16 3.39
CA GLU A 165 -19.67 7.70 2.03
C GLU A 165 -19.40 6.20 1.94
N LYS A 166 -20.34 5.46 1.35
CA LYS A 166 -20.24 4.01 1.19
C LYS A 166 -19.15 3.62 0.19
N ASP A 167 -18.97 4.42 -0.84
CA ASP A 167 -18.05 4.16 -1.95
C ASP A 167 -16.72 4.93 -1.86
N TYR A 168 -16.31 5.28 -0.64
CA TYR A 168 -15.12 6.10 -0.38
C TYR A 168 -13.84 5.56 -1.07
N PHE A 169 -13.73 4.24 -1.23
CA PHE A 169 -12.57 3.61 -1.88
C PHE A 169 -12.44 4.04 -3.35
N ASN A 170 -13.55 3.98 -4.10
CA ASN A 170 -13.58 4.38 -5.50
C ASN A 170 -13.49 5.90 -5.63
N SER A 171 -14.19 6.66 -4.78
CA SER A 171 -14.16 8.12 -4.82
C SER A 171 -12.78 8.70 -4.55
N ILE A 172 -12.04 8.16 -3.58
CA ILE A 172 -10.65 8.59 -3.30
C ILE A 172 -9.73 8.24 -4.49
N ASN A 173 -9.84 7.03 -5.04
CA ASN A 173 -9.04 6.64 -6.21
C ASN A 173 -9.38 7.47 -7.46
N ALA A 174 -10.65 7.78 -7.68
CA ALA A 174 -11.11 8.61 -8.79
C ALA A 174 -10.61 10.06 -8.65
N HIS A 175 -10.78 10.65 -7.46
CA HIS A 175 -10.26 11.99 -7.15
C HIS A 175 -8.75 12.05 -7.37
N ALA A 176 -7.99 11.11 -6.81
CA ALA A 176 -6.53 11.09 -6.94
C ALA A 176 -6.07 10.99 -8.40
N LYS A 177 -6.73 10.14 -9.20
CA LYS A 177 -6.44 10.00 -10.65
C LYS A 177 -6.81 11.25 -11.44
N GLN A 178 -7.90 11.92 -11.07
CA GLN A 178 -8.32 13.15 -11.72
C GLN A 178 -7.36 14.31 -11.40
N GLU A 179 -7.02 14.50 -10.12
CA GLU A 179 -6.23 15.64 -9.66
C GLU A 179 -4.73 15.48 -9.96
N PHE A 180 -4.17 14.27 -9.78
CA PHE A 180 -2.73 14.03 -9.85
C PHE A 180 -2.30 13.17 -11.05
N SER A 181 -3.24 12.71 -11.89
CA SER A 181 -2.95 11.97 -13.13
C SER A 181 -1.99 10.79 -12.91
N ASP A 182 -0.82 10.78 -13.55
CA ASP A 182 0.19 9.72 -13.43
C ASP A 182 0.88 9.70 -12.04
N GLN A 183 0.72 10.73 -11.21
CA GLN A 183 1.26 10.83 -9.86
C GLN A 183 0.26 10.42 -8.76
N PHE A 184 -0.92 9.92 -9.12
CA PHE A 184 -1.99 9.60 -8.15
C PHE A 184 -1.56 8.72 -6.97
N MET A 185 -0.56 7.86 -7.16
CA MET A 185 -0.04 6.99 -6.10
C MET A 185 0.62 7.75 -4.95
N ILE A 186 0.97 9.04 -5.11
CA ILE A 186 1.46 9.87 -3.99
C ILE A 186 0.44 10.01 -2.86
N ILE A 187 -0.85 9.80 -3.16
CA ILE A 187 -1.90 9.82 -2.13
C ILE A 187 -1.76 8.65 -1.15
N GLU A 188 -1.08 7.56 -1.53
CA GLU A 188 -0.79 6.45 -0.64
C GLU A 188 0.09 6.88 0.55
N ASP A 189 0.96 7.87 0.35
CA ASP A 189 1.87 8.44 1.37
C ASP A 189 1.12 9.02 2.57
N LEU A 190 -0.13 9.46 2.37
CA LEU A 190 -0.99 9.91 3.46
C LEU A 190 -1.16 8.82 4.52
N TRP A 191 -1.06 7.54 4.14
CA TRP A 191 -1.03 6.44 5.10
C TRP A 191 0.19 6.54 6.01
N PHE A 192 1.41 6.70 5.46
CA PHE A 192 2.64 6.79 6.25
C PHE A 192 2.60 7.98 7.20
N TRP A 193 2.30 9.17 6.69
CA TRP A 193 2.24 10.39 7.50
C TRP A 193 1.10 10.35 8.51
N GLY A 194 -0.08 9.95 8.06
CA GLY A 194 -1.29 9.81 8.86
C GLY A 194 -1.20 8.71 9.91
N TYR A 195 -0.39 7.68 9.69
CA TYR A 195 -0.20 6.59 10.65
C TYR A 195 0.36 7.14 11.96
N PHE A 196 1.39 8.00 11.88
CA PHE A 196 2.01 8.63 13.05
C PHE A 196 1.31 9.93 13.50
N SER A 197 0.47 10.54 12.66
CA SER A 197 -0.22 11.80 12.97
C SER A 197 -1.70 11.63 13.34
N THR A 198 -2.16 10.40 13.59
CA THR A 198 -3.54 10.14 14.02
C THR A 198 -3.62 9.21 15.23
N LYS A 199 -4.43 9.60 16.22
CA LYS A 199 -4.76 8.79 17.41
C LYS A 199 -6.25 8.45 17.42
N GLY A 200 -6.60 7.29 17.97
CA GLY A 200 -7.98 6.80 18.02
C GLY A 200 -8.38 5.92 16.84
N SER A 201 -9.68 5.67 16.73
CA SER A 201 -10.30 4.74 15.78
C SER A 201 -11.33 5.43 14.91
N GLU A 202 -11.35 5.03 13.63
CA GLU A 202 -12.41 5.37 12.68
C GLU A 202 -12.69 6.88 12.56
N ASN A 203 -13.94 7.30 12.77
CA ASN A 203 -14.42 8.66 12.62
C ASN A 203 -13.98 9.62 13.75
N ASN A 204 -13.46 9.09 14.87
CA ASN A 204 -13.03 9.88 16.02
C ASN A 204 -11.50 10.00 16.09
N ARG A 205 -10.83 10.00 14.93
CA ARG A 205 -9.37 10.16 14.87
C ARG A 205 -8.98 11.62 15.13
N GLU A 206 -8.18 11.83 16.16
CA GLU A 206 -7.57 13.12 16.44
C GLU A 206 -6.29 13.29 15.63
N ILE A 207 -6.09 14.49 15.05
CA ILE A 207 -4.86 14.85 14.34
C ILE A 207 -3.83 15.36 15.35
N VAL A 208 -3.06 14.42 15.90
CA VAL A 208 -2.04 14.63 16.92
C VAL A 208 -0.91 13.62 16.75
N PHE A 209 0.27 13.93 17.26
CA PHE A 209 1.40 13.02 17.22
C PHE A 209 1.09 11.75 18.03
N ASN A 210 1.25 10.59 17.40
CA ASN A 210 1.02 9.30 18.00
C ASN A 210 2.33 8.67 18.45
N GLU A 211 2.83 9.12 19.61
CA GLU A 211 4.05 8.62 20.23
C GLU A 211 4.07 7.10 20.36
N ALA A 212 2.95 6.49 20.74
CA ALA A 212 2.88 5.04 20.92
C ALA A 212 3.18 4.29 19.62
N LYS A 213 2.63 4.73 18.48
CA LYS A 213 2.97 4.14 17.17
C LYS A 213 4.39 4.46 16.77
N PHE A 214 4.84 5.70 16.99
CA PHE A 214 6.20 6.11 16.64
C PHE A 214 7.23 5.22 17.36
N TYR A 215 7.21 5.16 18.69
CA TYR A 215 8.21 4.44 19.47
C TYR A 215 8.09 2.91 19.44
N THR A 216 7.00 2.35 18.91
CA THR A 216 6.84 0.89 18.75
C THR A 216 7.03 0.38 17.32
N ASP A 217 7.17 1.27 16.33
CA ASP A 217 7.40 0.87 14.95
C ASP A 217 8.86 0.47 14.73
N SER A 218 9.07 -0.78 14.31
CA SER A 218 10.40 -1.36 14.11
C SER A 218 11.19 -0.78 12.93
N TYR A 219 10.54 -0.03 12.05
CA TYR A 219 11.13 0.42 10.78
C TYR A 219 11.55 1.90 10.79
N ILE A 220 11.25 2.63 11.87
CA ILE A 220 11.59 4.04 11.99
C ILE A 220 12.96 4.33 12.59
N TYR A 221 13.58 3.38 13.31
CA TYR A 221 14.87 3.64 13.98
C TYR A 221 16.03 3.68 12.97
N PRO A 222 17.00 4.63 13.08
CA PRO A 222 17.16 5.70 14.09
C PRO A 222 16.67 7.08 13.62
N ASN A 223 15.53 7.18 12.93
CA ASN A 223 15.08 8.41 12.28
C ASN A 223 14.35 9.38 13.23
N ARG A 224 15.09 9.97 14.17
CA ARG A 224 14.54 10.98 15.09
C ARG A 224 14.10 12.27 14.38
N GLN A 225 14.64 12.54 13.20
CA GLN A 225 14.26 13.69 12.38
C GLN A 225 12.81 13.62 11.88
N LEU A 226 12.27 12.40 11.78
CA LEU A 226 10.88 12.16 11.36
C LEU A 226 9.85 12.80 12.30
N GLU A 227 10.14 12.91 13.60
CA GLU A 227 9.22 13.51 14.58
C GLU A 227 8.89 14.97 14.24
N ASN A 228 9.90 15.77 13.89
CA ASN A 228 9.70 17.16 13.48
C ASN A 228 8.83 17.24 12.21
N LYS A 229 9.07 16.36 11.24
CA LYS A 229 8.29 16.31 10.00
C LYS A 229 6.85 15.86 10.23
N ILE A 230 6.60 14.93 11.16
CA ILE A 230 5.23 14.57 11.54
C ILE A 230 4.50 15.78 12.14
N ASN A 231 5.17 16.59 12.98
CA ASN A 231 4.57 17.81 13.52
C ASN A 231 4.29 18.86 12.44
N GLU A 232 5.18 19.04 11.47
CA GLU A 232 4.92 19.87 10.28
C GLU A 232 3.68 19.39 9.51
N PHE A 233 3.56 18.08 9.26
CA PHE A 233 2.40 17.47 8.61
C PHE A 233 1.09 17.67 9.39
N ILE A 234 1.13 17.56 10.73
CA ILE A 234 -0.02 17.84 11.60
C ILE A 234 -0.51 19.28 11.43
N CYS A 235 0.41 20.24 11.36
CA CYS A 235 0.07 21.65 11.13
C CYS A 235 -0.59 21.86 9.77
N LEU A 236 -0.16 21.14 8.73
CA LEU A 236 -0.80 21.18 7.40
C LEU A 236 -2.21 20.60 7.40
N LEU A 237 -2.57 19.70 8.33
CA LEU A 237 -3.90 19.09 8.41
C LEU A 237 -4.90 19.92 9.24
N LYS A 238 -4.43 20.73 10.18
CA LYS A 238 -5.26 21.60 11.03
C LYS A 238 -5.79 22.78 10.24
#